data_AF-A0A182GI69-F1
#
_entry.id   AF-A0A182GI69-F1
#
_cell.length_a   1.000
_cell.length_b   1.000
_cell.length_c   1.000
_cell.angle_alpha   90.00
_cell.angle_beta   90.00
_cell.angle_gamma   90.00
#
_symmetry.space_group_name_H-M   'P 1'
#
loop_
_entity.id
_entity.type
_entity.pdbx_description
1 polymer ?
#
loop_
_entity_poly.entity_id
_entity_poly.type
_entity_poly.pdbx_seq_one_letter_code
_entity_poly.pdbx_strand_id
1 'polypeptide(L)'
;MPDPLAIETAKYRAKLKRKASEGTEKPEKIIRTTAAQFSTDATSSKPTQRKMIQRKRKTAKLPHDPDDYYCIDEQFTMTNDGKQFLLKNVEVEEGRLMIFSTLNNLVRISKADGTFSSAPRV
;
A
#
# COMPACT_ATOMS: atom_id res chain seq x y z
N MET A 1 -36.03 23.04 -0.73
CA MET A 1 -36.14 21.76 0.00
C MET A 1 -34.74 21.17 0.13
N PRO A 2 -34.26 20.83 1.33
CA PRO A 2 -32.98 20.14 1.48
C PRO A 2 -33.01 18.77 0.79
N ASP A 3 -31.92 18.43 0.12
CA ASP A 3 -31.75 17.14 -0.56
C ASP A 3 -31.83 15.99 0.47
N PRO A 4 -32.75 15.03 0.32
CA PRO A 4 -32.90 13.91 1.25
C PRO A 4 -31.61 13.11 1.45
N LEU A 5 -30.77 13.01 0.41
CA LEU A 5 -29.48 12.34 0.48
C LEU A 5 -28.47 13.12 1.35
N ALA A 6 -28.50 14.44 1.29
CA ALA A 6 -27.65 15.30 2.12
C ALA A 6 -28.00 15.18 3.61
N ILE A 7 -29.28 14.99 3.93
CA ILE A 7 -29.73 14.77 5.31
C ILE A 7 -29.27 13.39 5.81
N GLU A 8 -29.40 12.37 4.98
CA GLU A 8 -29.01 11.00 5.34
C GLU A 8 -27.49 10.88 5.54
N THR A 9 -26.69 11.47 4.67
CA THR A 9 -25.22 11.52 4.80
C THR A 9 -24.78 12.28 6.07
N ALA A 10 -25.46 13.36 6.43
CA ALA A 10 -25.18 14.09 7.66
C ALA A 10 -25.48 13.24 8.91
N LYS A 11 -26.60 12.50 8.91
CA LYS A 11 -26.96 11.55 9.98
C LYS A 11 -25.95 10.41 10.09
N TYR A 12 -25.51 9.84 8.96
CA TYR A 12 -24.47 8.82 8.95
C TYR A 12 -23.17 9.32 9.58
N ARG A 13 -22.68 10.50 9.17
CA ARG A 13 -21.44 11.09 9.71
C ARG A 13 -21.54 11.39 11.21
N ALA A 14 -22.67 11.93 11.66
CA ALA A 14 -22.89 12.21 13.08
C ALA A 14 -22.85 10.92 13.92
N LYS A 15 -23.53 9.87 13.46
CA LYS A 15 -23.56 8.57 14.15
C LYS A 15 -22.19 7.88 14.16
N LEU A 16 -21.46 7.97 13.05
CA LEU A 16 -20.11 7.41 12.94
C LEU A 16 -19.14 8.12 13.90
N LYS A 17 -19.16 9.45 13.93
CA LYS A 17 -18.33 10.25 14.85
C LYS A 17 -18.63 9.92 16.31
N ARG A 18 -19.90 9.86 16.69
CA ARG A 18 -20.33 9.53 18.05
C ARG A 18 -19.84 8.15 18.48
N LYS A 19 -20.03 7.13 17.64
CA LYS A 19 -19.53 5.77 17.94
C LYS A 19 -18.01 5.70 17.97
N ALA A 20 -17.31 6.48 17.15
CA ALA A 20 -15.86 6.54 17.16
C ALA A 20 -15.30 7.24 18.40
N SER A 21 -16.01 8.22 18.96
CA SER A 21 -15.60 8.89 20.20
C SER A 21 -15.93 8.10 21.46
N GLU A 22 -17.00 7.30 21.45
CA GLU A 22 -17.48 6.55 22.62
C GLU A 22 -16.98 5.10 22.64
N GLY A 23 -16.63 4.53 21.49
CA GLY A 23 -16.29 3.12 21.35
C GLY A 23 -14.80 2.82 21.54
N THR A 24 -14.50 1.74 22.27
CA THR A 24 -13.16 1.12 22.30
C THR A 24 -12.98 0.06 21.21
N GLU A 25 -14.00 -0.14 20.37
CA GLU A 25 -13.97 -1.12 19.28
C GLU A 25 -13.01 -0.69 18.16
N LYS A 26 -12.50 -1.68 17.42
CA LYS A 26 -11.65 -1.40 16.24
C LYS A 26 -12.43 -0.54 15.23
N PRO A 27 -11.77 0.46 14.59
CA PRO A 27 -12.41 1.37 13.64
C PRO A 27 -13.19 0.66 12.53
N GLU A 28 -12.69 -0.46 12.03
CA GLU A 28 -13.35 -1.27 10.99
C GLU A 28 -14.73 -1.78 11.42
N LYS A 29 -14.86 -2.21 12.68
CA LYS A 29 -16.13 -2.70 13.24
C LYS A 29 -17.12 -1.55 13.42
N ILE A 30 -16.64 -0.39 13.87
CA ILE A 30 -17.45 0.83 14.02
C ILE A 30 -17.98 1.29 12.66
N ILE A 31 -17.14 1.29 11.63
CA ILE A 31 -17.52 1.67 10.27
C ILE A 31 -18.54 0.69 9.69
N ARG A 32 -18.29 -0.63 9.76
CA ARG A 32 -19.21 -1.66 9.21
C ARG A 32 -20.57 -1.65 9.90
N THR A 33 -20.58 -1.60 11.24
CA THR A 33 -21.84 -1.60 12.01
C THR A 33 -22.65 -0.32 11.82
N THR A 34 -21.98 0.81 11.56
CA THR A 34 -22.68 2.06 11.26
C THR A 34 -23.16 2.08 9.82
N ALA A 35 -22.34 1.62 8.87
CA ALA A 35 -22.71 1.56 7.46
C ALA A 35 -23.91 0.62 7.18
N ALA A 36 -24.04 -0.49 7.91
CA ALA A 36 -25.17 -1.40 7.79
C ALA A 36 -26.54 -0.77 8.13
N GLN A 37 -26.57 0.43 8.73
CA GLN A 37 -27.78 1.11 9.18
C GLN A 37 -28.24 2.24 8.26
N PHE A 38 -27.53 2.48 7.15
CA PHE A 38 -27.81 3.56 6.21
C PHE A 38 -27.72 3.07 4.76
N SER A 39 -28.32 3.80 3.82
CA SER A 39 -28.24 3.48 2.40
C SER A 39 -26.79 3.49 1.87
N THR A 40 -26.53 2.71 0.83
CA THR A 40 -25.23 2.71 0.11
C THR A 40 -24.87 4.09 -0.43
N ASP A 41 -25.87 4.87 -0.81
CA ASP A 41 -25.70 6.22 -1.34
C ASP A 41 -25.33 7.23 -0.24
N ALA A 42 -25.83 7.03 0.99
CA ALA A 42 -25.48 7.86 2.14
C ALA A 42 -24.12 7.50 2.78
N THR A 43 -23.66 6.26 2.59
CA THR A 43 -22.37 5.76 3.09
C THR A 43 -21.22 6.00 2.10
N SER A 44 -21.53 6.09 0.80
CA SER A 44 -20.56 6.42 -0.24
C SER A 44 -20.22 7.92 -0.21
N SER A 45 -19.14 8.27 0.47
CA SER A 45 -18.57 9.59 0.30
C SER A 45 -17.96 9.68 -1.11
N LYS A 46 -18.37 10.65 -1.92
CA LYS A 46 -17.81 10.95 -3.26
C LYS A 46 -16.26 10.89 -3.33
N PRO A 47 -15.46 11.26 -2.30
CA PRO A 47 -14.01 11.08 -2.37
C PRO A 47 -13.53 9.62 -2.21
N THR A 48 -14.32 8.71 -1.61
CA THR A 48 -13.97 7.28 -1.51
C THR A 48 -14.06 6.56 -2.86
N GLN A 49 -14.99 6.97 -3.73
CA GLN A 49 -15.12 6.42 -5.09
C GLN A 49 -13.96 6.83 -6.02
N ARG A 50 -13.14 7.82 -5.67
CA ARG A 50 -12.05 8.32 -6.53
C ARG A 50 -10.70 7.61 -6.38
N LYS A 51 -10.57 6.59 -5.52
CA LYS A 51 -9.28 5.89 -5.33
C LYS A 51 -9.38 4.36 -5.34
N MET A 52 -10.25 3.79 -6.17
CA MET A 52 -9.97 2.45 -6.69
C MET A 52 -9.00 2.60 -7.86
N ILE A 53 -7.70 2.59 -7.56
CA ILE A 53 -6.68 2.38 -8.61
C ILE A 53 -6.95 0.97 -9.15
N GLN A 54 -7.70 0.88 -10.25
CA GLN A 54 -7.72 -0.32 -11.04
C GLN A 54 -6.31 -0.50 -11.60
N ARG A 55 -5.48 -1.30 -10.91
CA ARG A 55 -4.28 -1.88 -11.50
C ARG A 55 -4.74 -2.82 -12.61
N LYS A 56 -5.11 -2.26 -13.75
CA LYS A 56 -5.13 -3.01 -15.00
C LYS A 56 -3.67 -3.34 -15.26
N ARG A 57 -3.24 -4.57 -14.94
CA ARG A 57 -2.09 -5.16 -15.62
C ARG A 57 -2.47 -5.11 -17.10
N LYS A 58 -1.98 -4.10 -17.82
CA LYS A 58 -1.80 -4.26 -19.27
C LYS A 58 -1.10 -5.60 -19.38
N THR A 59 -1.62 -6.50 -20.19
CA THR A 59 -0.98 -7.74 -20.60
C THR A 59 0.38 -7.35 -21.14
N ALA A 60 1.35 -7.23 -20.23
CA ALA A 60 2.72 -7.00 -20.56
C ALA A 60 3.10 -8.31 -21.22
N LYS A 61 3.42 -8.24 -22.52
CA LYS A 61 4.38 -9.18 -23.09
C LYS A 61 5.45 -9.36 -22.01
N LEU A 62 5.67 -10.60 -21.57
CA LEU A 62 6.77 -10.86 -20.64
C LEU A 62 7.99 -10.16 -21.27
N PRO A 63 8.70 -9.30 -20.51
CA PRO A 63 9.97 -8.78 -21.00
C PRO A 63 10.78 -9.97 -21.50
N HIS A 64 11.32 -9.87 -22.71
CA HIS A 64 12.31 -10.83 -23.18
C HIS A 64 13.36 -10.95 -22.08
N ASP A 65 13.76 -12.19 -21.75
CA ASP A 65 14.88 -12.40 -20.82
C ASP A 65 16.04 -11.52 -21.30
N PRO A 66 16.48 -10.54 -20.51
CA PRO A 66 17.57 -9.69 -20.94
C PRO A 66 18.85 -10.52 -20.78
N ASP A 67 19.48 -10.83 -21.91
CA ASP A 67 20.70 -11.63 -22.00
C ASP A 67 21.91 -11.00 -21.27
N ASP A 68 21.78 -9.76 -20.77
CA ASP A 68 22.94 -8.96 -20.40
C ASP A 68 22.81 -8.27 -19.02
N TYR A 69 22.72 -9.08 -17.96
CA TYR A 69 22.90 -8.57 -16.59
C TYR A 69 24.38 -8.31 -16.25
N TYR A 70 25.32 -8.52 -17.19
CA TYR A 70 26.77 -8.39 -16.96
C TYR A 70 27.19 -6.94 -16.77
N CYS A 71 26.49 -6.01 -17.43
CA CYS A 71 26.76 -4.58 -17.33
C CYS A 71 25.49 -3.86 -16.86
N ILE A 72 25.33 -3.73 -15.54
CA ILE A 72 24.27 -2.90 -14.98
C ILE A 72 24.77 -1.46 -15.01
N ASP A 73 24.15 -0.65 -15.85
CA ASP A 73 24.45 0.78 -15.96
C ASP A 73 24.25 1.49 -14.60
N GLU A 74 25.14 2.44 -14.28
CA GLU A 74 25.16 3.15 -13.01
C GLU A 74 23.83 3.84 -12.70
N GLN A 75 23.12 4.32 -13.74
CA GLN A 75 21.79 4.91 -13.60
C GLN A 75 20.77 3.97 -12.95
N PHE A 76 20.94 2.64 -13.09
CA PHE A 76 20.07 1.63 -12.47
C PHE A 76 20.57 1.15 -11.11
N THR A 77 21.72 1.64 -10.66
CA THR A 77 22.29 1.34 -9.34
C THR A 77 21.90 2.36 -8.28
N MET A 78 21.28 3.48 -8.66
CA MET A 78 20.92 4.58 -7.78
C MET A 78 19.41 4.69 -7.56
N THR A 79 19.01 5.22 -6.39
CA THR A 79 17.63 5.67 -6.15
C THR A 79 17.37 7.01 -6.85
N ASN A 80 16.09 7.40 -6.94
CA ASN A 80 15.69 8.73 -7.43
C ASN A 80 16.29 9.90 -6.62
N ASP A 81 16.74 9.62 -5.39
CA ASP A 81 17.40 10.59 -4.51
C ASP A 81 18.94 10.54 -4.62
N GLY A 82 19.49 9.83 -5.61
CA GLY A 82 20.93 9.72 -5.85
C GLY A 82 21.67 8.84 -4.85
N LYS A 83 20.99 7.93 -4.14
CA LYS A 83 21.64 7.01 -3.18
C LYS A 83 21.91 5.66 -3.82
N GLN A 84 23.03 5.03 -3.50
CA GLN A 84 23.31 3.67 -3.96
C GLN A 84 22.24 2.70 -3.45
N PHE A 85 21.65 1.95 -4.38
CA PHE A 85 20.58 0.99 -4.19
C PHE A 85 21.00 -0.44 -4.51
N LEU A 86 21.85 -0.63 -5.52
CA LEU A 86 22.49 -1.93 -5.77
C LEU A 86 23.75 -2.02 -4.89
N LEU A 87 23.69 -2.83 -3.83
CA LEU A 87 24.78 -2.97 -2.86
C LEU A 87 25.76 -4.07 -3.24
N LYS A 88 25.26 -5.14 -3.85
CA LYS A 88 26.11 -6.27 -4.25
C LYS A 88 25.58 -6.90 -5.53
N ASN A 89 26.51 -7.23 -6.41
CA ASN A 89 26.30 -8.05 -7.59
C ASN A 89 27.36 -9.15 -7.56
N VAL A 90 26.95 -10.41 -7.39
CA VAL A 90 27.84 -11.58 -7.31
C VAL A 90 27.44 -12.60 -8.36
N GLU A 91 28.42 -13.06 -9.13
CA GLU A 91 28.25 -14.20 -10.03
C GLU A 91 28.44 -15.50 -9.25
N VAL A 92 27.52 -16.44 -9.44
CA VAL A 92 27.48 -17.76 -8.81
C VAL A 92 27.30 -18.82 -9.90
N GLU A 93 27.66 -20.07 -9.63
CA GLU A 93 27.65 -21.15 -10.65
C GLU A 93 26.28 -21.34 -11.33
N GLU A 94 25.18 -21.05 -10.62
CA GLU A 94 23.80 -21.15 -11.13
C GLU A 94 23.22 -19.80 -11.61
N GLY A 95 24.01 -18.73 -11.69
CA GLY A 95 23.57 -17.44 -12.21
C GLY A 95 24.16 -16.24 -11.46
N ARG A 96 23.29 -15.30 -11.05
CA ARG A 96 23.73 -14.04 -10.46
C ARG A 96 22.87 -13.65 -9.28
N LEU A 97 23.52 -13.31 -8.17
CA LEU A 97 22.89 -12.77 -6.97
C LEU A 97 23.04 -11.25 -6.96
N MET A 98 21.91 -10.54 -7.00
CA MET A 98 21.87 -9.09 -6.83
C MET A 98 21.19 -8.73 -5.51
N ILE A 99 21.86 -7.90 -4.71
CA ILE A 99 21.35 -7.41 -3.43
C ILE A 99 21.00 -5.94 -3.58
N PHE A 100 19.69 -5.65 -3.57
CA PHE A 100 19.15 -4.30 -3.64
C PHE A 100 18.72 -3.83 -2.25
N SER A 101 19.36 -2.79 -1.73
CA SER A 101 18.97 -2.14 -0.47
C SER A 101 19.61 -0.76 -0.37
N THR A 102 19.27 -0.02 0.68
CA THR A 102 19.96 1.22 1.03
C THR A 102 20.58 1.07 2.42
N LEU A 103 21.65 1.81 2.73
CA LEU A 103 22.24 1.83 4.08
C LEU A 103 21.17 2.12 5.15
N ASN A 104 20.25 3.04 4.86
CA ASN A 104 19.14 3.36 5.76
C ASN A 104 18.24 2.15 6.03
N ASN A 105 17.95 1.35 5.02
CA ASN A 105 17.14 0.14 5.18
C ASN A 105 17.90 -0.92 5.99
N LEU A 106 19.20 -1.09 5.76
CA LEU A 106 20.03 -2.01 6.55
C LEU A 106 20.09 -1.60 8.03
N VAL A 107 20.28 -0.31 8.31
CA VAL A 107 20.26 0.23 9.69
C VAL A 107 18.88 0.08 10.34
N ARG A 108 17.80 0.20 9.57
CA ARG A 108 16.44 -0.04 10.08
C ARG A 108 16.23 -1.53 10.41
N ILE A 109 16.69 -2.42 9.54
CA ILE A 109 16.60 -3.87 9.75
C ILE A 109 17.46 -4.28 10.95
N SER A 110 18.67 -3.75 11.10
CA SER A 110 19.55 -4.08 12.23
C SER A 110 18.99 -3.64 13.58
N LYS A 111 18.05 -2.69 13.58
CA LYS A 111 17.33 -2.21 14.78
C LYS A 111 15.99 -2.90 15.01
N ALA A 112 15.54 -3.73 14.07
CA ALA A 112 14.34 -4.53 14.26
C ALA A 112 14.73 -5.80 15.01
N ASP A 113 14.14 -6.04 16.19
CA ASP A 113 14.42 -7.16 17.10
C ASP A 113 13.97 -8.54 16.57
N GLY A 114 14.12 -8.81 15.27
CA GLY A 114 13.80 -10.11 14.64
C GLY A 114 12.31 -10.49 14.67
N THR A 115 11.45 -9.73 15.33
CA THR A 115 10.01 -9.96 15.44
C THR A 115 9.28 -9.33 14.26
N PHE A 116 9.42 -9.93 13.08
CA PHE A 116 8.44 -9.73 12.01
C PHE A 116 7.13 -10.36 12.45
N SER A 117 6.29 -9.61 13.18
CA SER A 117 5.05 -10.09 13.80
C SER A 117 4.00 -10.61 12.80
N SER A 118 4.22 -10.44 11.49
CA SER A 118 3.43 -11.10 10.45
C SER A 118 4.06 -10.90 9.07
N ALA A 119 4.25 -11.98 8.32
CA ALA A 119 4.36 -11.89 6.87
C ALA A 119 3.04 -11.34 6.29
N PRO A 120 3.08 -10.50 5.23
CA PRO A 120 1.87 -10.12 4.51
C PRO A 120 1.18 -11.38 3.99
N ARG A 121 -0.04 -11.64 4.44
CA ARG A 121 -0.87 -12.72 3.89
C ARG A 121 -1.46 -12.22 2.57
N VAL A 122 -1.20 -12.97 1.50
CA VAL A 122 -1.77 -12.78 0.15
C VAL A 122 -3.26 -13.12 0.18
#